data_AF-A0A3B0YQB1-F1
#
_entry.id   AF-A0A3B0YQB1-F1
#
_cell.length_a   1.000
_cell.length_b   1.000
_cell.length_c   1.000
_cell.angle_alpha   90.00
_cell.angle_beta   90.00
_cell.angle_gamma   90.00
#
_symmetry.space_group_name_H-M   'P 1'
#
loop_
_entity.id
_entity.type
_entity.pdbx_description
1 polymer ?
#
loop_
_entity_poly.entity_id
_entity_poly.type
_entity_poly.pdbx_seq_one_letter_code
_entity_poly.pdbx_strand_id
1 'polypeptide(L)'
;MNIPEIDWYERIPDAREFTQIGDKFMVNVGDFVIAEVTRVEVWGVFLVSDSCELFMNIPEIDWYERIPDAREFTQIGDKFYVKVLAFNPKKNQFGVSAKEARSDLNPWSRTGTLEIGKIFSVKVTKSVEYGAFVSLFPGIECLVKLEDGGRGLHVGERVAVVVIETELERKKVCLRVI
;
A
#
# COMPACT_ATOMS: atom_id res chain seq x y z
N MET A 1 9.88 21.26 -17.44
CA MET A 1 9.09 20.40 -16.54
C MET A 1 10.06 19.35 -16.02
N ASN A 2 10.74 19.65 -14.90
CA ASN A 2 11.80 18.80 -14.35
C ASN A 2 11.20 17.94 -13.24
N ILE A 3 11.11 16.63 -13.49
CA ILE A 3 10.94 15.61 -12.47
C ILE A 3 12.14 14.67 -12.64
N PRO A 4 13.24 14.92 -11.94
CA PRO A 4 13.89 13.84 -11.15
C PRO A 4 14.50 14.40 -9.84
N GLU A 5 14.64 13.66 -8.75
CA GLU A 5 15.32 12.37 -8.63
C GLU A 5 14.65 11.51 -7.52
N ILE A 6 14.39 10.27 -7.89
CA ILE A 6 13.72 9.24 -7.11
C ILE A 6 14.67 8.67 -6.04
N ASP A 7 14.21 8.50 -4.79
CA ASP A 7 14.82 7.54 -3.84
C ASP A 7 13.74 6.96 -2.91
N TRP A 8 13.32 5.74 -3.23
CA TRP A 8 12.06 5.12 -2.82
C TRP A 8 12.05 4.37 -1.48
N TYR A 9 13.14 4.25 -0.71
CA TYR A 9 13.36 2.94 -0.05
C TYR A 9 13.25 1.85 -1.13
N GLU A 10 13.95 2.02 -2.25
CA GLU A 10 13.69 1.21 -3.45
C GLU A 10 13.79 -0.28 -3.11
N ARG A 11 12.64 -0.98 -3.12
CA ARG A 11 12.53 -2.43 -2.89
C ARG A 11 12.69 -2.86 -1.42
N ILE A 12 11.64 -2.75 -0.61
CA ILE A 12 11.57 -3.57 0.62
C ILE A 12 10.98 -4.96 0.28
N PRO A 13 11.79 -5.90 -0.26
CA PRO A 13 11.79 -7.28 0.20
C PRO A 13 13.16 -7.59 0.82
N ASP A 14 13.29 -7.25 2.10
CA ASP A 14 14.12 -7.86 3.17
C ASP A 14 14.32 -6.81 4.29
N ALA A 15 13.23 -6.44 4.97
CA ALA A 15 13.28 -5.70 6.25
C ALA A 15 13.80 -6.59 7.41
N ARG A 16 14.71 -7.52 7.14
CA ARG A 16 15.15 -8.55 8.11
C ARG A 16 16.31 -8.12 8.99
N GLU A 17 16.81 -6.90 8.85
CA GLU A 17 17.71 -6.31 9.83
C GLU A 17 16.98 -5.15 10.52
N PHE A 18 16.03 -5.53 11.39
CA PHE A 18 15.49 -4.65 12.43
C PHE A 18 16.61 -4.33 13.41
N THR A 19 17.50 -3.42 13.03
CA THR A 19 18.54 -2.94 13.92
C THR A 19 17.88 -2.09 14.99
N GLN A 20 18.04 -2.50 16.25
CA GLN A 20 17.65 -1.72 17.41
C GLN A 20 18.39 -0.37 17.35
N ILE A 21 17.66 0.73 17.09
CA ILE A 21 18.25 2.06 16.95
C ILE A 21 18.32 2.69 18.35
N GLY A 22 19.16 2.11 19.20
CA GLY A 22 19.29 2.49 20.62
C GLY A 22 19.74 3.94 20.87
N ASP A 23 19.50 4.37 22.13
CA ASP A 23 19.85 5.58 22.90
C ASP A 23 19.70 6.98 22.26
N LYS A 24 19.75 7.12 20.94
CA LYS A 24 19.68 8.42 20.24
C LYS A 24 18.25 8.83 19.88
N PHE A 25 17.36 7.87 19.67
CA PHE A 25 15.97 8.11 19.30
C PHE A 25 15.05 7.38 20.28
N MET A 26 13.93 8.01 20.67
CA MET A 26 12.93 7.38 21.55
C MET A 26 12.03 6.38 20.81
N VAL A 27 12.24 6.21 19.51
CA VAL A 27 11.39 5.41 18.62
C VAL A 27 12.26 4.38 17.89
N ASN A 28 11.85 3.11 17.91
CA ASN A 28 12.50 2.02 17.21
C ASN A 28 11.68 1.56 15.99
N VAL A 29 12.36 0.90 15.05
CA VAL A 29 11.67 0.22 13.95
C VAL A 29 10.80 -0.90 14.51
N GLY A 30 9.54 -0.95 14.07
CA GLY A 30 8.52 -1.88 14.54
C GLY A 30 7.59 -1.29 15.60
N ASP A 31 7.96 -0.17 16.22
CA ASP A 31 7.11 0.49 17.21
C ASP A 31 5.84 1.05 16.59
N PHE A 32 4.81 1.18 17.41
CA PHE A 32 3.56 1.82 17.06
C PHE A 32 3.43 3.11 17.86
N VAL A 33 3.23 4.22 17.16
CA VAL A 33 3.22 5.56 17.75
C VAL A 33 2.05 6.38 17.24
N ILE A 34 1.64 7.37 18.02
CA ILE A 34 0.70 8.40 17.58
C ILE A 34 1.52 9.58 17.11
N ALA A 35 1.42 9.92 15.83
CA ALA A 35 2.17 11.00 15.21
C ALA A 35 1.23 12.10 14.73
N GLU A 36 1.64 13.36 14.91
CA GLU A 36 0.87 14.54 14.48
C GLU A 36 1.39 15.07 13.15
N VAL A 37 0.49 15.39 12.22
CA VAL A 37 0.82 15.91 10.90
C VAL A 37 1.35 17.34 11.01
N THR A 38 2.59 17.54 10.55
CA THR A 38 3.24 18.85 10.53
C THR A 38 3.23 19.48 9.14
N ARG A 39 3.22 18.65 8.09
CA ARG A 39 3.17 19.11 6.69
C ARG A 39 2.56 18.04 5.79
N VAL A 40 1.81 18.47 4.80
CA VAL A 40 1.19 17.61 3.80
C VAL A 40 1.62 18.05 2.41
N GLU A 41 2.12 17.11 1.62
CA GLU A 41 2.50 17.29 0.23
C GLU A 41 1.64 16.41 -0.66
N VAL A 42 1.62 16.68 -1.97
CA VAL A 42 0.84 15.88 -2.95
C VAL A 42 1.15 14.39 -2.84
N TRP A 43 2.40 14.04 -2.55
CA TRP A 43 2.94 12.69 -2.61
C TRP A 43 3.15 12.05 -1.24
N GLY A 44 2.87 12.74 -0.13
CA GLY A 44 3.07 12.17 1.20
C GLY A 44 2.83 13.13 2.35
N VAL A 45 2.91 12.58 3.57
CA VAL A 45 2.58 13.26 4.81
C VAL A 45 3.79 13.23 5.73
N PHE A 46 4.17 14.38 6.28
CA PHE A 46 5.20 14.53 7.28
C PHE A 46 4.55 14.60 8.66
N LEU A 47 5.05 13.79 9.59
CA LEU A 47 4.52 13.69 10.94
C LEU A 47 5.63 13.84 11.97
N VAL A 48 5.26 14.09 13.22
CA VAL A 48 6.17 14.13 14.36
C VAL A 48 5.61 13.29 15.51
N SER A 49 6.49 12.52 16.16
CA SER A 49 6.23 11.83 17.43
C SER A 49 7.51 11.83 18.25
N ASP A 50 7.45 12.16 19.54
CA ASP A 50 8.59 12.12 20.46
C ASP A 50 9.87 12.78 19.92
N SER A 51 9.71 13.97 19.32
CA SER A 51 10.78 14.74 18.66
C SER A 51 11.46 14.05 17.47
N CYS A 52 10.92 12.93 16.99
CA CYS A 52 11.37 12.25 15.79
C CYS A 52 10.54 12.73 14.59
N GLU A 53 11.21 12.97 13.46
CA GLU A 53 10.55 13.26 12.19
C GLU A 53 10.15 11.96 11.49
N LEU A 54 8.90 11.89 11.05
CA LEU A 54 8.31 10.74 10.39
C LEU A 54 7.81 11.16 9.00
N PHE A 55 7.82 10.20 8.07
CA PHE A 55 7.26 10.35 6.73
C PHE A 55 6.43 9.15 6.35
N MET A 56 5.20 9.44 5.92
CA MET A 56 4.25 8.46 5.41
C MET A 56 3.99 8.75 3.95
N ASN A 57 4.33 7.78 3.08
CA ASN A 57 4.02 7.87 1.66
C ASN A 57 2.54 7.51 1.43
N ILE A 58 1.95 8.01 0.35
CA ILE A 58 0.55 7.73 -0.02
C ILE A 58 0.18 6.24 0.07
N PRO A 59 0.97 5.30 -0.49
CA PRO A 59 0.63 3.89 -0.45
C PRO A 59 0.59 3.31 0.96
N GLU A 60 1.18 3.97 1.96
CA GLU A 60 1.25 3.52 3.35
C GLU A 60 0.12 4.07 4.23
N ILE A 61 -0.77 4.89 3.66
CA ILE A 61 -1.89 5.50 4.41
C ILE A 61 -3.01 4.50 4.67
N ASP A 62 -3.53 3.83 3.63
CA ASP A 62 -4.69 2.95 3.75
C ASP A 62 -4.57 1.70 2.87
N TRP A 63 -5.24 0.62 3.27
CA TRP A 63 -5.30 -0.63 2.50
C TRP A 63 -6.30 -0.58 1.35
N TYR A 64 -7.37 0.19 1.52
CA TYR A 64 -8.59 0.11 0.73
C TYR A 64 -8.79 1.33 -0.16
N GLU A 65 -8.51 2.51 0.40
CA GLU A 65 -8.71 3.76 -0.31
C GLU A 65 -7.46 4.13 -1.12
N ARG A 66 -7.66 4.32 -2.42
CA ARG A 66 -6.61 4.87 -3.28
C ARG A 66 -6.63 6.39 -3.13
N ILE A 67 -5.60 6.91 -2.48
CA ILE A 67 -5.43 8.35 -2.25
C ILE A 67 -4.51 8.90 -3.35
N PRO A 68 -4.99 9.73 -4.29
CA PRO A 68 -4.13 10.29 -5.34
C PRO A 68 -3.33 11.53 -4.88
N ASP A 69 -3.87 12.28 -3.92
CA ASP A 69 -3.26 13.49 -3.36
C ASP A 69 -3.47 13.49 -1.84
N ALA A 70 -2.38 13.48 -1.06
CA ALA A 70 -2.50 13.41 0.39
C ALA A 70 -3.13 14.68 1.01
N ARG A 71 -3.10 15.81 0.29
CA ARG A 71 -3.70 17.09 0.76
C ARG A 71 -5.22 17.07 0.74
N GLU A 72 -5.82 16.18 -0.03
CA GLU A 72 -7.27 15.97 -0.04
C GLU A 72 -7.71 15.00 1.08
N PHE A 73 -6.76 14.28 1.68
CA PHE A 73 -7.04 13.24 2.67
C PHE A 73 -6.80 13.70 4.10
N THR A 74 -5.80 14.54 4.35
CA THR A 74 -5.43 14.99 5.69
C THR A 74 -4.93 16.43 5.72
N GLN A 75 -4.91 17.02 6.90
CA GLN A 75 -4.47 18.39 7.15
C GLN A 75 -3.48 18.46 8.33
N ILE A 76 -2.81 19.61 8.44
CA ILE A 76 -1.89 19.89 9.54
C ILE A 76 -2.64 19.83 10.88
N GLY A 77 -2.03 19.17 11.87
CA GLY A 77 -2.60 18.94 13.21
C GLY A 77 -3.37 17.63 13.36
N ASP A 78 -3.66 16.91 12.27
CA ASP A 78 -4.28 15.59 12.34
C ASP A 78 -3.34 14.59 13.02
N LYS A 79 -3.90 13.56 13.65
CA LYS A 79 -3.13 12.51 14.33
C LYS A 79 -3.34 11.16 13.65
N PHE A 80 -2.24 10.47 13.41
CA PHE A 80 -2.24 9.10 12.89
C PHE A 80 -1.63 8.14 13.89
N TYR A 81 -2.26 6.98 14.03
CA TYR A 81 -1.62 5.81 14.63
C TYR A 81 -0.86 5.07 13.53
N VAL A 82 0.47 5.01 13.66
CA VAL A 82 1.37 4.50 12.62
C VAL A 82 2.36 3.49 13.18
N LYS A 83 2.77 2.56 12.33
CA LYS A 83 3.88 1.65 12.58
C LYS A 83 5.16 2.18 11.95
N VAL A 84 6.26 2.14 12.69
CA VAL A 84 7.58 2.54 12.19
C VAL A 84 8.15 1.42 11.34
N LEU A 85 8.42 1.70 10.07
CA LEU A 85 8.88 0.69 9.11
C LEU A 85 10.40 0.64 8.98
N ALA A 86 11.05 1.80 8.95
CA ALA A 86 12.50 1.89 8.82
C ALA A 86 13.00 3.32 9.12
N PHE A 87 14.31 3.47 9.34
CA PHE A 87 14.97 4.75 9.53
C PHE A 87 15.85 5.12 8.34
N ASN A 88 15.71 6.35 7.84
CA ASN A 88 16.55 6.91 6.79
C ASN A 88 17.62 7.81 7.43
N PRO A 89 18.88 7.34 7.56
CA PRO A 89 19.94 8.10 8.23
C PRO A 89 20.37 9.34 7.45
N LYS A 90 20.20 9.38 6.12
CA LYS A 90 20.56 10.54 5.30
C LYS A 90 19.60 11.71 5.54
N LYS A 91 18.32 11.39 5.74
CA LYS A 91 17.25 12.37 5.98
C LYS A 91 16.93 12.56 7.46
N ASN A 92 17.55 11.78 8.35
CA ASN A 92 17.25 11.73 9.78
C ASN A 92 15.75 11.56 10.07
N GLN A 93 15.09 10.70 9.32
CA GLN A 93 13.63 10.58 9.27
C GLN A 93 13.20 9.11 9.26
N PHE A 94 12.12 8.80 9.95
CA PHE A 94 11.53 7.46 9.97
C PHE A 94 10.44 7.30 8.90
N GLY A 95 10.53 6.24 8.10
CA GLY A 95 9.42 5.82 7.24
C GLY A 95 8.36 5.11 8.08
N VAL A 96 7.10 5.51 7.94
CA VAL A 96 5.99 4.96 8.74
C VAL A 96 4.78 4.57 7.89
N SER A 97 3.89 3.77 8.48
CA SER A 97 2.71 3.24 7.81
C SER A 97 1.50 3.16 8.72
N ALA A 98 0.42 3.85 8.33
CA ALA A 98 -0.86 3.77 9.01
C ALA A 98 -1.61 2.47 8.64
N LYS A 99 -1.45 1.98 7.41
CA LYS A 99 -2.08 0.71 7.01
C LYS A 99 -1.46 -0.48 7.74
N GLU A 100 -0.13 -0.56 7.89
CA GLU A 100 0.52 -1.65 8.62
C GLU A 100 0.24 -1.57 10.13
N ALA A 101 -0.10 -0.39 10.65
CA ALA A 101 -0.61 -0.22 12.01
C ALA A 101 -1.98 -0.90 12.23
N ARG A 102 -2.77 -1.02 11.15
CA ARG A 102 -4.06 -1.71 11.07
C ARG A 102 -3.93 -3.03 10.31
N SER A 103 -2.93 -3.83 10.69
CA SER A 103 -2.63 -5.09 10.01
C SER A 103 -3.76 -6.14 10.11
N ASP A 104 -4.66 -6.00 11.08
CA ASP A 104 -5.91 -6.75 11.20
C ASP A 104 -6.87 -6.50 10.03
N LEU A 105 -6.79 -5.32 9.41
CA LEU A 105 -7.54 -4.96 8.20
C LEU A 105 -6.80 -5.31 6.91
N ASN A 106 -5.63 -5.96 6.98
CA ASN A 106 -4.90 -6.35 5.78
C ASN A 106 -5.76 -7.33 4.96
N PRO A 107 -6.19 -6.97 3.73
CA PRO A 107 -7.08 -7.82 2.96
C PRO A 107 -6.41 -9.13 2.52
N TRP A 108 -5.08 -9.18 2.52
CA TRP A 108 -4.27 -10.36 2.20
C TRP A 108 -4.18 -11.37 3.36
N SER A 109 -4.63 -11.01 4.57
CA SER A 109 -4.64 -11.91 5.72
C SER A 109 -5.63 -13.08 5.56
N ARG A 110 -6.66 -12.93 4.71
CA ARG A 110 -7.69 -13.95 4.46
C ARG A 110 -7.29 -14.92 3.34
N THR A 111 -6.13 -15.57 3.51
CA THR A 111 -5.51 -16.45 2.51
C THR A 111 -6.40 -17.61 2.05
N GLY A 112 -7.25 -18.16 2.93
CA GLY A 112 -8.19 -19.26 2.57
C GLY A 112 -9.33 -18.86 1.61
N THR A 113 -9.49 -17.58 1.30
CA THR A 113 -10.46 -17.14 0.29
C THR A 113 -9.88 -17.17 -1.12
N LEU A 114 -8.56 -17.05 -1.28
CA LEU A 114 -7.89 -16.86 -2.57
C LEU A 114 -7.33 -18.18 -3.14
N GLU A 115 -8.07 -19.29 -3.03
CA GLU A 115 -7.59 -20.58 -3.54
C GLU A 115 -7.72 -20.66 -5.07
N ILE A 116 -6.77 -21.35 -5.71
CA ILE A 116 -6.81 -21.62 -7.15
C ILE A 116 -8.12 -22.34 -7.50
N GLY A 117 -8.79 -21.88 -8.56
CA GLY A 117 -10.06 -22.42 -9.02
C GLY A 117 -11.29 -21.74 -8.40
N LYS A 118 -11.15 -20.87 -7.40
CA LYS A 118 -12.30 -20.10 -6.89
C LYS A 118 -12.75 -19.05 -7.88
N ILE A 119 -14.08 -18.91 -7.97
CA ILE A 119 -14.75 -17.97 -8.85
C ILE A 119 -15.24 -16.77 -8.04
N PHE A 120 -15.02 -15.57 -8.56
CA PHE A 120 -15.43 -14.31 -7.98
C PHE A 120 -16.20 -13.47 -9.01
N SER A 121 -17.17 -12.69 -8.54
CA SER A 121 -17.74 -11.60 -9.32
C SER A 121 -17.02 -10.32 -8.93
N VAL A 122 -16.27 -9.73 -9.87
CA VAL A 122 -15.37 -8.60 -9.62
C VAL A 122 -15.76 -7.41 -10.47
N LYS A 123 -15.45 -6.20 -9.99
CA LYS A 123 -15.70 -4.95 -10.71
C LYS A 123 -14.42 -4.49 -11.40
N VAL A 124 -14.49 -4.13 -12.68
CA VAL A 124 -13.39 -3.52 -13.41
C VAL A 124 -13.16 -2.10 -12.89
N THR A 125 -11.96 -1.83 -12.38
CA THR A 125 -11.58 -0.52 -11.82
C THR A 125 -10.85 0.33 -12.85
N LYS A 126 -10.03 -0.29 -13.72
CA LYS A 126 -9.26 0.41 -14.74
C LYS A 126 -9.00 -0.48 -15.95
N SER A 127 -9.23 0.05 -17.14
CA SER A 127 -8.85 -0.60 -18.40
C SER A 127 -7.51 -0.04 -18.89
N VAL A 128 -6.60 -0.91 -19.34
CA VAL A 128 -5.28 -0.55 -19.85
C VAL A 128 -4.98 -1.34 -21.13
N GLU A 129 -3.98 -0.92 -21.91
CA GLU A 129 -3.67 -1.58 -23.19
C GLU A 129 -3.27 -3.06 -23.03
N TYR A 130 -2.68 -3.41 -21.89
CA TYR A 130 -2.20 -4.77 -21.58
C TYR A 130 -3.16 -5.60 -20.71
N GLY A 131 -4.40 -5.15 -20.52
CA GLY A 131 -5.40 -5.88 -19.73
C GLY A 131 -6.38 -4.99 -19.00
N ALA A 132 -6.91 -5.48 -17.89
CA ALA A 132 -7.81 -4.73 -17.03
C ALA A 132 -7.52 -5.00 -15.56
N PHE A 133 -7.54 -3.94 -14.76
CA PHE A 133 -7.53 -4.06 -13.31
C PHE A 133 -8.95 -4.27 -12.81
N VAL A 134 -9.10 -5.26 -11.93
CA VAL A 134 -10.35 -5.60 -11.27
C VAL A 134 -10.17 -5.56 -9.76
N SER A 135 -11.20 -5.11 -9.04
CA SER A 135 -11.24 -5.19 -7.59
C SER A 135 -11.81 -6.54 -7.19
N LEU A 136 -10.94 -7.40 -6.64
CA LEU A 136 -11.30 -8.73 -6.15
C LEU A 136 -11.96 -8.62 -4.77
N PHE A 137 -11.36 -7.81 -3.91
CA PHE A 137 -11.88 -7.38 -2.63
C PHE A 137 -11.59 -5.88 -2.46
N PRO A 138 -12.24 -5.19 -1.52
CA PRO A 138 -11.74 -3.89 -1.08
C PRO A 138 -10.23 -4.01 -0.82
N GLY A 139 -9.43 -3.12 -1.42
CA GLY A 139 -7.98 -3.06 -1.22
C GLY A 139 -7.15 -4.12 -1.93
N ILE A 140 -7.78 -5.03 -2.67
CA ILE A 140 -7.10 -5.99 -3.56
C ILE A 140 -7.50 -5.69 -5.00
N GLU A 141 -6.62 -4.99 -5.71
CA GLU A 141 -6.67 -4.89 -7.16
C GLU A 141 -5.82 -5.99 -7.81
N CYS A 142 -6.37 -6.63 -8.83
CA CYS A 142 -5.70 -7.67 -9.59
C CYS A 142 -5.71 -7.32 -11.07
N LEU A 143 -4.62 -7.64 -11.77
CA LEU A 143 -4.55 -7.49 -13.22
C LEU A 143 -5.07 -8.77 -13.88
N VAL A 144 -6.11 -8.63 -14.70
CA VAL A 144 -6.50 -9.62 -15.70
C VAL A 144 -5.73 -9.29 -16.98
N LYS A 145 -4.81 -10.17 -17.38
CA LYS A 145 -4.03 -9.98 -18.60
C LYS A 145 -4.90 -10.13 -19.85
N LEU A 146 -4.42 -9.66 -21.00
CA LEU A 146 -5.10 -9.85 -22.28
C LEU A 146 -5.38 -11.33 -22.60
N GLU A 147 -4.40 -12.19 -22.38
CA GLU A 147 -4.48 -13.65 -22.61
C GLU A 147 -5.51 -14.35 -21.72
N ASP A 148 -5.82 -13.74 -20.57
CA ASP A 148 -6.74 -14.25 -19.57
C ASP A 148 -8.15 -13.60 -19.65
N GLY A 149 -8.46 -12.94 -20.77
CA GLY A 149 -9.77 -12.34 -21.01
C GLY A 149 -9.92 -10.89 -20.57
N GLY A 150 -8.82 -10.20 -20.24
CA GLY A 150 -8.84 -8.79 -19.87
C GLY A 150 -9.11 -7.82 -21.03
N ARG A 151 -9.15 -8.31 -22.28
CA ARG A 151 -9.40 -7.47 -23.47
C ARG A 151 -10.85 -7.03 -23.54
N GLY A 152 -11.07 -5.73 -23.76
CA GLY A 152 -12.40 -5.17 -24.01
C GLY A 152 -13.26 -5.00 -22.75
N LEU A 153 -12.69 -5.22 -21.57
CA LEU A 153 -13.37 -4.94 -20.30
C LEU A 153 -13.44 -3.43 -20.04
N HIS A 154 -14.61 -2.95 -19.64
CA HIS A 154 -14.85 -1.54 -19.41
C HIS A 154 -14.94 -1.20 -17.91
N VAL A 155 -14.42 -0.04 -17.52
CA VAL A 155 -14.51 0.44 -16.13
C VAL A 155 -15.95 0.47 -15.66
N GLY A 156 -16.21 -0.12 -14.49
CA GLY A 156 -17.55 -0.23 -13.91
C GLY A 156 -18.24 -1.56 -14.18
N GLU A 157 -17.80 -2.31 -15.18
CA GLU A 157 -18.36 -3.62 -15.53
C GLU A 157 -18.12 -4.65 -14.42
N ARG A 158 -19.07 -5.59 -14.26
CA ARG A 158 -18.91 -6.75 -13.38
C ARG A 158 -18.69 -7.99 -14.21
N VAL A 159 -17.59 -8.69 -13.95
CA VAL A 159 -17.21 -9.93 -14.65
C VAL A 159 -16.98 -11.06 -13.67
N ALA A 160 -17.25 -12.28 -14.12
CA ALA A 160 -16.88 -13.48 -13.38
C ALA A 160 -15.43 -13.83 -13.71
N VAL A 161 -14.62 -14.07 -12.69
CA VAL A 161 -13.21 -14.43 -12.82
C VAL A 161 -12.89 -15.65 -11.97
N VAL A 162 -11.97 -16.48 -12.44
CA VAL A 162 -11.41 -17.60 -11.70
C VAL A 162 -9.97 -17.30 -11.30
N VAL A 163 -9.59 -17.66 -10.09
CA VAL A 163 -8.20 -17.60 -9.61
C VAL A 163 -7.37 -18.67 -10.33
N ILE A 164 -6.33 -18.26 -11.04
CA ILE A 164 -5.42 -19.18 -11.75
C ILE A 164 -4.10 -19.37 -11.00
N GLU A 165 -3.64 -18.35 -10.27
CA GLU A 165 -2.37 -18.38 -9.55
C GLU A 165 -2.41 -17.39 -8.38
N THR A 166 -1.78 -17.75 -7.26
CA THR A 166 -1.66 -16.90 -6.08
C THR A 166 -0.23 -16.89 -5.55
N GLU A 167 0.35 -15.70 -5.43
CA GLU A 167 1.64 -15.45 -4.81
C GLU A 167 1.43 -14.48 -3.63
N LEU A 168 1.09 -15.02 -2.46
CA LEU A 168 0.73 -14.24 -1.27
C LEU A 168 1.88 -13.38 -0.75
N GLU A 169 3.11 -13.91 -0.79
CA GLU A 169 4.34 -13.17 -0.43
C GLU A 169 4.54 -11.91 -1.26
N ARG A 170 4.13 -11.95 -2.54
CA ARG A 170 4.22 -10.82 -3.47
C ARG A 170 2.93 -10.02 -3.56
N LYS A 171 1.92 -10.34 -2.75
CA LYS A 171 0.57 -9.74 -2.81
C LYS A 171 0.04 -9.72 -4.24
N LYS A 172 0.15 -10.86 -4.94
CA LYS A 172 -0.22 -11.01 -6.35
C LYS A 172 -1.19 -12.17 -6.53
N VAL A 173 -2.28 -11.92 -7.26
CA VAL A 173 -3.25 -12.92 -7.69
C VAL A 173 -3.48 -12.73 -9.18
N CYS A 174 -3.30 -13.81 -9.94
CA CYS A 174 -3.63 -13.84 -11.36
C CYS A 174 -5.06 -14.37 -11.51
N LEU A 175 -5.82 -13.72 -12.39
CA LEU A 175 -7.24 -13.99 -12.60
C LEU A 175 -7.50 -14.19 -14.09
N ARG A 176 -8.47 -15.05 -14.40
CA ARG A 176 -8.96 -15.28 -15.77
C ARG A 176 -10.48 -15.13 -15.84
N VAL A 177 -10.98 -14.43 -16.84
CA VAL A 177 -12.42 -14.29 -17.10
C VAL A 177 -13.02 -15.62 -17.54
N ILE A 178 -14.24 -15.91 -17.08
CA ILE A 178 -15.02 -17.11 -17.45
C ILE A 178 -16.32 -16.76 -18.15
#